data_AF-A0A2D8FK80-F1
#
_entry.id   AF-A0A2D8FK80-F1
#
_cell.length_a   1.000
_cell.length_b   1.000
_cell.length_c   1.000
_cell.angle_alpha   90.00
_cell.angle_beta   90.00
_cell.angle_gamma   90.00
#
_symmetry.space_group_name_H-M   'P 1'
#
loop_
_entity.id
_entity.type
_entity.pdbx_description
1 polymer ?
#
loop_
_entity_poly.entity_id
_entity_poly.type
_entity_poly.pdbx_seq_one_letter_code
_entity_poly.pdbx_strand_id
1 'polypeptide(L)'
;MKWLIAFDLDGTLAESKRPLSEDMAAILARLLAITDVAVISGGDWPQFEKQIASRLPAGVALDRLWLMPTTGTKLYRFINGAWRAVYAELFDDAEKAKIRTAFDQALTDAGLADERIWGERIEDRGSQITFSGLGQAAPLKEKEAWDPDRKKRTALQATLRAKLP
;
A
#
# COMPACT_ATOMS: atom_id res chain seq x y z
N MET A 1 21.39 -5.14 21.14
CA MET A 1 20.11 -4.53 21.52
C MET A 1 19.31 -4.35 20.24
N LYS A 2 18.06 -4.83 20.11
CA LYS A 2 17.26 -4.63 18.89
C LYS A 2 16.83 -3.15 18.83
N TRP A 3 17.04 -2.51 17.70
CA TRP A 3 16.98 -1.05 17.55
C TRP A 3 15.79 -0.57 16.71
N LEU A 4 14.99 -1.50 16.16
CA LEU A 4 13.81 -1.21 15.34
C LEU A 4 12.90 -2.44 15.33
N ILE A 5 11.59 -2.24 15.40
CA ILE A 5 10.58 -3.28 15.14
C ILE A 5 9.77 -2.87 13.91
N ALA A 6 9.68 -3.74 12.91
CA ALA A 6 8.93 -3.47 11.69
C ALA A 6 7.65 -4.31 11.64
N PHE A 7 6.55 -3.68 11.21
CA PHE A 7 5.26 -4.32 11.02
C PHE A 7 4.77 -4.07 9.59
N ASP A 8 4.10 -5.06 9.01
CA ASP A 8 3.09 -4.77 8.00
C ASP A 8 1.88 -4.05 8.67
N LEU A 9 1.05 -3.40 7.87
CA LEU A 9 -0.17 -2.73 8.35
C LEU A 9 -1.38 -3.64 8.26
N ASP A 10 -1.80 -3.97 7.04
CA ASP A 10 -3.07 -4.61 6.74
C ASP A 10 -3.04 -6.09 7.13
N GLY A 11 -3.94 -6.52 8.01
CA GLY A 11 -3.96 -7.89 8.57
C GLY A 11 -2.94 -8.13 9.68
N THR A 12 -2.17 -7.10 10.08
CA THR A 12 -1.17 -7.19 11.16
C THR A 12 -1.47 -6.19 12.28
N LEU A 13 -1.42 -4.88 11.99
CA LEU A 13 -1.74 -3.82 12.96
C LEU A 13 -3.20 -3.38 12.89
N ALA A 14 -3.83 -3.51 11.72
CA ALA A 14 -5.25 -3.20 11.51
C ALA A 14 -5.89 -4.22 10.58
N GLU A 15 -7.22 -4.32 10.61
CA GLU A 15 -7.95 -4.97 9.52
C GLU A 15 -7.65 -4.29 8.17
N SER A 16 -7.73 -5.03 7.08
CA SER A 16 -7.35 -4.53 5.76
C SER A 16 -8.09 -3.23 5.40
N LYS A 17 -7.29 -2.19 5.12
CA LYS A 17 -7.71 -0.83 4.80
C LYS A 17 -8.54 -0.12 5.89
N ARG A 18 -8.51 -0.59 7.13
CA ARG A 18 -9.19 0.01 8.29
C ARG A 18 -8.19 0.82 9.13
N PRO A 19 -8.64 1.88 9.83
CA PRO A 19 -7.77 2.60 10.74
C PRO A 19 -7.42 1.74 11.96
N LEU A 20 -6.29 2.06 12.61
CA LEU A 20 -5.95 1.50 13.90
C LEU A 20 -7.12 1.65 14.89
N SER A 21 -7.39 0.58 15.62
CA SER A 21 -8.23 0.64 16.81
C SER A 21 -7.55 1.51 17.88
N GLU A 22 -8.34 2.05 18.80
CA GLU A 22 -7.81 2.86 19.91
C GLU A 22 -6.85 2.04 20.78
N ASP A 23 -7.19 0.77 21.05
CA ASP A 23 -6.33 -0.14 21.81
C ASP A 23 -4.99 -0.39 21.12
N MET A 24 -4.99 -0.63 19.81
CA MET A 24 -3.74 -0.84 19.06
C MET A 24 -2.91 0.44 18.98
N ALA A 25 -3.54 1.60 18.79
CA ALA A 25 -2.85 2.89 18.81
C ALA A 25 -2.19 3.14 20.18
N ALA A 26 -2.86 2.79 21.29
CA ALA A 26 -2.30 2.89 22.64
C ALA A 26 -1.14 1.91 22.88
N ILE A 27 -1.20 0.69 22.34
CA ILE A 27 -0.10 -0.28 22.39
C ILE A 27 1.11 0.25 21.61
N LEU A 28 0.88 0.71 20.38
CA LEU A 28 1.92 1.25 19.51
C LEU A 28 2.60 2.48 20.13
N ALA A 29 1.83 3.36 20.77
CA ALA A 29 2.34 4.49 21.54
C ALA A 29 3.30 4.07 22.66
N ARG A 30 2.95 3.04 23.44
CA ARG A 30 3.84 2.50 24.49
C ARG A 30 5.11 1.89 23.91
N LEU A 31 5.03 1.25 22.74
CA LEU A 31 6.19 0.67 22.07
C LEU A 31 7.16 1.76 21.58
N LEU A 32 6.62 2.83 20.99
CA LEU A 32 7.39 4.00 20.54
C LEU A 32 8.14 4.71 21.69
N ALA A 33 7.64 4.60 22.93
CA ALA A 33 8.35 5.14 24.09
C ALA A 33 9.70 4.45 24.37
N ILE A 34 9.89 3.22 23.90
CA ILE A 34 11.08 2.41 24.19
C ILE A 34 11.93 2.05 22.96
N THR A 35 11.32 1.90 21.78
CA THR A 35 12.04 1.54 20.54
C THR A 35 11.47 2.28 19.33
N ASP A 36 12.27 2.38 18.28
CA ASP A 36 11.76 2.80 16.98
C ASP A 36 10.84 1.72 16.40
N VAL A 37 9.81 2.18 15.67
CA VAL A 37 8.87 1.31 14.98
C VAL A 37 8.77 1.72 13.53
N ALA A 38 8.86 0.76 12.62
CA ALA A 38 8.55 0.93 11.21
C ALA A 38 7.22 0.27 10.87
N VAL A 39 6.39 0.96 10.11
CA VAL A 39 5.19 0.38 9.48
C VAL A 39 5.36 0.49 7.98
N ILE A 40 5.35 -0.65 7.29
CA ILE A 40 5.51 -0.75 5.85
C ILE A 40 4.27 -1.41 5.26
N SER A 41 3.73 -0.87 4.16
CA SER A 41 2.58 -1.48 3.49
C SER A 41 2.42 -0.96 2.08
N GLY A 42 1.55 -1.59 1.29
CA GLY A 42 1.31 -1.19 -0.09
C GLY A 42 0.58 0.15 -0.23
N GLY A 43 -0.20 0.57 0.77
CA GLY A 43 -0.99 1.82 0.78
C GLY A 43 -0.14 3.07 0.54
N ASP A 44 -0.73 4.13 -0.02
CA ASP A 44 -0.05 5.43 -0.17
C ASP A 44 -0.21 6.33 1.07
N TRP A 45 0.45 7.50 1.10
CA TRP A 45 0.42 8.45 2.19
C TRP A 45 -0.99 8.78 2.73
N PRO A 46 -2.01 9.09 1.91
CA PRO A 46 -3.35 9.36 2.44
C PRO A 46 -3.94 8.19 3.24
N GLN A 47 -3.60 6.95 2.87
CA GLN A 47 -3.99 5.76 3.62
C GLN A 47 -3.25 5.71 4.97
N PHE A 48 -1.93 5.90 4.96
CA PHE A 48 -1.11 5.91 6.18
C PHE A 48 -1.51 7.03 7.13
N GLU A 49 -1.80 8.21 6.62
CA GLU A 49 -2.26 9.36 7.39
C GLU A 49 -3.55 9.02 8.12
N LYS A 50 -4.56 8.54 7.37
CA LYS A 50 -5.88 8.19 7.91
C LYS A 50 -5.84 7.00 8.86
N GLN A 51 -5.01 5.99 8.58
CA GLN A 51 -5.04 4.73 9.32
C GLN A 51 -4.13 4.73 10.55
N ILE A 52 -3.03 5.48 10.52
CA ILE A 52 -2.00 5.44 11.55
C ILE A 52 -1.74 6.84 12.10
N ALA A 53 -1.28 7.76 11.24
CA ALA A 53 -0.71 9.03 11.69
C ALA A 53 -1.71 9.90 12.46
N SER A 54 -2.98 9.88 12.05
CA SER A 54 -4.07 10.62 12.69
C SER A 54 -4.74 9.87 13.85
N ARG A 55 -4.28 8.67 14.19
CA ARG A 55 -4.90 7.78 15.21
C ARG A 55 -4.10 7.67 16.49
N LEU A 56 -2.85 8.13 16.49
CA LEU A 56 -1.98 8.07 17.66
C LEU A 56 -2.35 9.15 18.70
N PRO A 57 -2.31 8.82 20.01
CA PRO A 57 -2.60 9.79 21.06
C PRO A 57 -1.56 10.92 21.10
N ALA A 58 -1.90 12.02 21.77
CA ALA A 58 -0.98 13.12 22.00
C ALA A 58 0.22 12.70 22.88
N GLY A 59 1.37 13.36 22.70
CA GLY A 59 2.58 13.10 23.50
C GLY A 59 3.37 11.85 23.09
N VAL A 60 2.98 11.17 22.01
CA VAL A 60 3.72 10.04 21.45
C VAL A 60 5.03 10.53 20.83
N ALA A 61 6.09 9.73 20.96
CA ALA A 61 7.37 9.92 20.29
C ALA A 61 7.24 9.62 18.77
N LEU A 62 6.52 10.48 18.04
CA LEU A 62 6.25 10.32 16.60
C LEU A 62 7.54 10.37 15.77
N ASP A 63 8.58 11.02 16.27
CA ASP A 63 9.93 11.02 15.70
C ASP A 63 10.57 9.63 15.70
N ARG A 64 10.02 8.64 16.42
CA ARG A 64 10.47 7.23 16.41
C ARG A 64 9.62 6.32 15.50
N LEU A 65 8.61 6.88 14.86
CA LEU A 65 7.73 6.17 13.94
C LEU A 65 8.18 6.38 12.48
N TRP A 66 8.46 5.30 11.78
CA TRP A 66 8.87 5.27 10.38
C TRP A 66 7.70 4.76 9.55
N LEU A 67 7.13 5.62 8.69
CA LEU A 67 6.00 5.26 7.85
C LEU A 67 6.47 5.04 6.42
N MET A 68 6.34 3.82 5.93
CA MET A 68 6.90 3.36 4.66
C MET A 68 5.77 2.93 3.71
N PRO A 69 5.03 3.88 3.11
CA PRO A 69 4.00 3.57 2.12
C PRO A 69 4.61 2.97 0.86
N THR A 70 3.74 2.46 -0.01
CA THR A 70 4.08 1.92 -1.33
C THR A 70 5.24 0.92 -1.28
N THR A 71 5.18 0.02 -0.30
CA THR A 71 6.16 -1.04 -0.06
C THR A 71 7.59 -0.50 0.14
N GLY A 72 7.71 0.68 0.77
CA GLY A 72 8.99 1.29 1.13
C GLY A 72 9.64 2.15 0.04
N THR A 73 8.99 2.32 -1.11
CA THR A 73 9.44 3.31 -2.14
C THR A 73 9.20 4.76 -1.72
N LYS A 74 8.53 4.96 -0.57
CA LYS A 74 8.43 6.25 0.10
C LYS A 74 8.76 6.07 1.58
N LEU A 75 9.31 7.10 2.21
CA LEU A 75 9.49 7.17 3.65
C LEU A 75 8.99 8.51 4.17
N TYR A 76 8.14 8.45 5.18
CA TYR A 76 7.65 9.59 5.93
C TYR A 76 8.10 9.52 7.38
N ARG A 77 8.55 10.67 7.90
CA ARG A 77 9.01 10.84 9.29
C ARG A 77 8.38 12.08 9.89
N PHE A 78 8.19 12.08 11.21
CA PHE A 78 7.74 13.26 11.93
C PHE A 78 8.95 14.13 12.30
N ILE A 79 9.08 15.27 11.64
CA ILE A 79 10.24 16.17 11.74
C ILE A 79 9.75 17.60 11.95
N ASN A 80 10.20 18.22 13.05
CA ASN A 80 9.86 19.60 13.42
C ASN A 80 8.34 19.84 13.48
N GLY A 81 7.62 18.94 14.15
CA GLY A 81 6.17 19.09 14.39
C GLY A 81 5.27 18.72 13.21
N ALA A 82 5.81 18.17 12.13
CA ALA A 82 5.03 17.78 10.96
C ALA A 82 5.52 16.48 10.32
N TRP A 83 4.61 15.74 9.69
CA TRP A 83 4.97 14.63 8.81
C TRP A 83 5.61 15.16 7.52
N ARG A 84 6.76 14.59 7.15
CA ARG A 84 7.52 14.96 5.97
C ARG A 84 7.96 13.73 5.21
N ALA A 85 7.83 13.76 3.89
CA ALA A 85 8.50 12.80 3.03
C ALA A 85 10.02 13.02 3.13
N VAL A 86 10.73 12.01 3.62
CA VAL A 86 12.20 11.97 3.59
C VAL A 86 12.67 11.61 2.19
N TYR A 87 12.00 10.65 1.56
CA TYR A 87 12.16 10.34 0.14
C TYR A 87 10.85 9.81 -0.45
N ALA A 88 10.74 9.91 -1.78
CA ALA A 88 9.71 9.28 -2.59
C ALA A 88 10.29 8.94 -3.98
N GLU A 89 10.37 7.65 -4.31
CA GLU A 89 10.89 7.14 -5.58
C GLU A 89 9.78 7.13 -6.63
N LEU A 90 9.33 8.32 -7.05
CA LEU A 90 8.20 8.48 -7.95
C LEU A 90 8.56 8.00 -9.37
N PHE A 91 7.60 7.32 -10.01
CA PHE A 91 7.66 7.08 -11.44
C PHE A 91 7.49 8.39 -12.20
N ASP A 92 8.23 8.53 -13.30
CA ASP A 92 7.97 9.57 -14.29
C ASP A 92 6.78 9.21 -15.21
N ASP A 93 6.36 10.17 -16.03
CA ASP A 93 5.20 9.97 -16.92
C ASP A 93 5.43 8.88 -17.98
N ALA A 94 6.67 8.69 -18.42
CA ALA A 94 7.03 7.68 -19.42
C ALA A 94 6.98 6.27 -18.81
N GLU A 95 7.49 6.12 -17.58
CA GLU A 95 7.39 4.88 -16.80
C GLU A 95 5.93 4.52 -16.54
N LYS A 96 5.12 5.49 -16.10
CA LYS A 96 3.68 5.29 -15.89
C LYS A 96 2.96 4.86 -17.16
N ALA A 97 3.24 5.52 -18.29
CA ALA A 97 2.68 5.15 -19.58
C ALA A 97 3.07 3.71 -19.96
N LYS A 98 4.36 3.37 -19.82
CA LYS A 98 4.88 2.02 -20.10
C LYS A 98 4.20 0.95 -19.22
N ILE A 99 4.01 1.21 -17.93
CA ILE A 99 3.33 0.30 -17.01
C ILE A 99 1.86 0.11 -17.44
N ARG A 100 1.15 1.19 -17.76
CA ARG A 100 -0.25 1.12 -18.21
C ARG A 100 -0.40 0.31 -19.50
N THR A 101 0.42 0.59 -20.51
CA THR A 101 0.44 -0.20 -21.76
C THR A 101 0.75 -1.67 -21.52
N ALA A 102 1.67 -1.99 -20.58
CA ALA A 102 1.97 -3.37 -20.24
C ALA A 102 0.78 -4.07 -19.56
N PHE A 103 0.04 -3.37 -18.69
CA PHE A 103 -1.20 -3.89 -18.10
C PHE A 103 -2.29 -4.11 -19.13
N ASP A 104 -2.53 -3.15 -20.03
CA ASP A 104 -3.53 -3.28 -21.08
C ASP A 104 -3.28 -4.53 -21.94
N GLN A 105 -2.03 -4.73 -22.38
CA GLN A 105 -1.66 -5.93 -23.12
C GLN A 105 -1.83 -7.20 -22.28
N ALA A 106 -1.37 -7.21 -21.02
CA ALA A 106 -1.50 -8.38 -20.17
C ALA A 106 -2.97 -8.78 -19.96
N LEU A 107 -3.86 -7.80 -19.81
CA LEU A 107 -5.30 -8.01 -19.68
C LEU A 107 -5.90 -8.58 -20.97
N THR A 108 -5.52 -8.05 -22.14
CA THR A 108 -5.94 -8.59 -23.43
C THR A 108 -5.45 -10.02 -23.63
N ASP A 109 -4.16 -10.30 -23.41
CA ASP A 109 -3.56 -11.61 -23.60
C ASP A 109 -4.18 -12.68 -22.68
N ALA A 110 -4.58 -12.29 -21.48
CA ALA A 110 -5.24 -13.16 -20.52
C ALA A 110 -6.76 -13.30 -20.76
N GLY A 111 -7.33 -12.59 -21.74
CA GLY A 111 -8.78 -12.58 -21.98
C GLY A 111 -9.60 -11.91 -20.86
N LEU A 112 -9.00 -10.95 -20.14
CA LEU A 112 -9.57 -10.28 -18.97
C LEU A 112 -9.91 -8.80 -19.22
N ALA A 113 -9.87 -8.36 -20.49
CA ALA A 113 -10.13 -6.97 -20.86
C ALA A 113 -11.61 -6.58 -20.66
N ASP A 114 -12.54 -7.46 -21.04
CA ASP A 114 -13.99 -7.19 -21.06
C ASP A 114 -14.72 -7.63 -19.78
N GLU A 115 -13.99 -7.87 -18.69
CA GLU A 115 -14.62 -8.21 -17.42
C GLU A 115 -15.44 -7.04 -16.87
N ARG A 116 -16.56 -7.35 -16.21
CA ARG A 116 -17.32 -6.35 -15.45
C ARG A 116 -16.43 -5.79 -14.34
N ILE A 117 -16.33 -4.47 -14.27
CA ILE A 117 -15.53 -3.77 -13.26
C ILE A 117 -16.37 -2.81 -12.42
N TRP A 118 -15.84 -2.46 -11.25
CA TRP A 118 -16.38 -1.47 -10.33
C TRP A 118 -15.29 -0.45 -10.00
N GLY A 119 -15.35 0.69 -10.69
CA GLY A 119 -14.31 1.72 -10.63
C GLY A 119 -13.01 1.31 -11.30
N GLU A 120 -11.96 2.08 -11.07
CA GLU A 120 -10.64 1.86 -11.68
C GLU A 120 -10.01 0.55 -11.23
N ARG A 121 -9.41 -0.18 -12.17
CA ARG A 121 -8.57 -1.36 -11.87
C ARG A 121 -7.17 -0.98 -11.46
N ILE A 122 -6.65 0.10 -12.04
CA ILE A 122 -5.27 0.56 -11.85
C ILE A 122 -5.31 1.81 -10.99
N GLU A 123 -4.67 1.73 -9.83
CA GLU A 123 -4.47 2.86 -8.94
C GLU A 123 -3.00 3.28 -8.97
N ASP A 124 -2.74 4.53 -9.36
CA ASP A 124 -1.41 5.13 -9.37
C ASP A 124 -1.12 5.78 -8.01
N ARG A 125 -0.12 5.25 -7.30
CA ARG A 125 0.33 5.76 -6.01
C ARG A 125 1.66 6.50 -6.12
N GLY A 126 2.01 6.99 -7.31
CA GLY A 126 3.24 7.71 -7.62
C GLY A 126 4.44 6.81 -7.82
N SER A 127 4.79 5.99 -6.83
CA SER A 127 5.95 5.07 -6.83
C SER A 127 5.57 3.59 -6.84
N GLN A 128 4.27 3.31 -6.88
CA GLN A 128 3.72 1.97 -7.00
C GLN A 128 2.40 2.03 -7.78
N ILE A 129 2.23 1.10 -8.71
CA ILE A 129 0.94 0.90 -9.38
C ILE A 129 0.26 -0.31 -8.76
N THR A 130 -0.98 -0.13 -8.29
CA THR A 130 -1.77 -1.20 -7.67
C THR A 130 -2.89 -1.64 -8.60
N PHE A 131 -2.93 -2.94 -8.90
CA PHE A 131 -3.96 -3.53 -9.74
C PHE A 131 -5.01 -4.29 -8.91
N SER A 132 -6.28 -4.01 -9.15
CA SER A 132 -7.44 -4.72 -8.61
C SER A 132 -8.21 -5.38 -9.75
N GLY A 133 -8.35 -6.71 -9.71
CA GLY A 133 -8.94 -7.52 -10.78
C GLY A 133 -10.27 -7.00 -11.31
N LEU A 134 -11.20 -6.71 -10.41
CA LEU A 134 -12.54 -6.21 -10.70
C LEU A 134 -12.70 -4.69 -10.43
N GLY A 135 -11.61 -3.97 -10.16
CA GLY A 135 -11.66 -2.57 -9.76
C GLY A 135 -11.70 -2.33 -8.25
N GLN A 136 -11.28 -1.13 -7.83
CA GLN A 136 -11.14 -0.77 -6.42
C GLN A 136 -12.47 -0.80 -5.66
N ALA A 137 -13.58 -0.48 -6.33
CA ALA A 137 -14.92 -0.41 -5.74
C ALA A 137 -15.70 -1.74 -5.80
N ALA A 138 -15.10 -2.84 -6.26
CA ALA A 138 -15.81 -4.10 -6.36
C ALA A 138 -16.23 -4.64 -4.98
N PRO A 139 -17.44 -5.21 -4.85
CA PRO A 139 -17.91 -5.85 -3.61
C PRO A 139 -16.96 -6.98 -3.18
N LEU A 140 -16.86 -7.21 -1.86
CA LEU A 140 -15.95 -8.22 -1.30
C LEU A 140 -16.21 -9.62 -1.88
N LYS A 141 -17.47 -10.04 -1.92
CA LYS A 141 -17.88 -11.34 -2.46
C LYS A 141 -17.41 -11.56 -3.90
N GLU A 142 -17.52 -10.53 -4.74
CA GLU A 142 -17.07 -10.58 -6.14
C GLU A 142 -15.54 -10.67 -6.21
N LYS A 143 -14.83 -9.90 -5.38
CA LYS A 143 -13.35 -9.95 -5.30
C LYS A 143 -12.83 -11.32 -4.88
N GLU A 144 -13.47 -11.97 -3.91
CA GLU A 144 -13.09 -13.30 -3.42
C GLU A 144 -13.33 -14.38 -4.48
N ALA A 145 -14.44 -14.29 -5.22
CA ALA A 145 -14.79 -15.25 -6.27
C ALA A 145 -13.97 -15.06 -7.56
N TRP A 146 -13.37 -13.90 -7.79
CA TRP A 146 -12.78 -13.53 -9.08
C TRP A 146 -11.59 -14.38 -9.49
N ASP A 147 -10.70 -14.70 -8.54
CA ASP A 147 -9.44 -15.40 -8.80
C ASP A 147 -8.96 -16.19 -7.55
N PRO A 148 -9.79 -17.13 -7.04
CA PRO A 148 -9.51 -17.86 -5.80
C PRO A 148 -8.27 -18.75 -5.90
N ASP A 149 -7.97 -19.26 -7.09
CA ASP A 149 -6.79 -20.10 -7.37
C ASP A 149 -5.57 -19.31 -7.87
N ARG A 150 -5.68 -17.98 -7.92
CA ARG A 150 -4.64 -17.04 -8.38
C ARG A 150 -4.21 -17.20 -9.84
N LYS A 151 -4.89 -17.98 -10.68
CA LYS A 151 -4.48 -18.20 -12.07
C LYS A 151 -4.50 -16.91 -12.89
N LYS A 152 -5.54 -16.08 -12.73
CA LYS A 152 -5.67 -14.82 -13.48
C LYS A 152 -4.53 -13.86 -13.14
N ARG A 153 -4.28 -13.62 -11.85
CA ARG A 153 -3.16 -12.74 -11.41
C ARG A 153 -1.80 -13.30 -11.81
N THR A 154 -1.63 -14.62 -11.79
CA THR A 154 -0.37 -15.26 -12.19
C THR A 154 -0.08 -15.07 -13.68
N ALA A 155 -1.10 -15.21 -14.54
CA ALA A 155 -0.97 -14.94 -15.98
C ALA A 155 -0.59 -13.48 -16.26
N LEU A 156 -1.26 -12.53 -15.58
CA LEU A 156 -0.92 -11.10 -15.70
C LEU A 156 0.52 -10.81 -15.25
N GLN A 157 0.94 -11.38 -14.11
CA GLN A 157 2.32 -11.21 -13.62
C GLN A 157 3.36 -11.74 -14.60
N ALA A 158 3.11 -12.86 -15.28
CA ALA A 158 4.04 -13.42 -16.24
C ALA A 158 4.28 -12.45 -17.41
N THR A 159 3.22 -11.89 -17.99
CA THR A 159 3.33 -10.89 -19.06
C THR A 159 4.00 -9.60 -18.59
N LEU A 160 3.64 -9.12 -17.40
CA LEU A 160 4.22 -7.89 -16.83
C LEU A 160 5.73 -8.04 -16.57
N ARG A 161 6.16 -9.17 -15.99
CA ARG A 161 7.59 -9.46 -15.75
C ARG A 161 8.42 -9.53 -17.04
N ALA A 162 7.81 -9.90 -18.17
CA ALA A 162 8.50 -9.94 -19.45
C ALA A 162 8.63 -8.54 -20.10
N LYS A 163 7.77 -7.59 -19.75
CA LYS A 163 7.67 -6.27 -20.39
C LYS A 163 8.25 -5.13 -19.56
N LEU A 164 8.31 -5.29 -18.25
CA LEU A 164 8.76 -4.30 -17.28
C LEU A 164 10.06 -4.78 -16.61
N PRO A 165 10.96 -3.85 -16.24
CA PRO A 165 12.22 -4.18 -15.56
C PRO A 165 12.02 -4.80 -14.18
#